data_AF-I0R2K5-F1
#
_entry.id   AF-I0R2K5-F1
#
_cell.length_a   1.000
_cell.length_b   1.000
_cell.length_c   1.000
_cell.angle_alpha   90.00
_cell.angle_beta   90.00
_cell.angle_gamma   90.00
#
_symmetry.space_group_name_H-M   'P 1'
#
loop_
_entity.id
_entity.type
_entity.pdbx_description
1 polymer ?
#
loop_
_entity_poly.entity_id
_entity_poly.type
_entity_poly.pdbx_seq_one_letter_code
_entity_poly.pdbx_strand_id
1 'polypeptide(L)'
;MRKVIALVSSLLLVVTFATPAQSAGAKYSVYQKTLATFSSSATTLTTQQKSQVKVTVEANPTAEKFICTGIRYYDQPMSVNITVRKRAKAACEYAKQLNPALSTWFQNKPTKARSYAGKVLLTVKSPTAPISLDNLDATRAHREAWQSVRDAYNNGDVLEPEIKYYMSPRITPEMLAIEREVLDRTAKLWSGEFTPKNARIIYVHRGDPSEKAWLSETTKELGITISDDWYDNSCGALGSNSNGYLTIIQCLGFKVTAKRLHVIAHEYTHWYQFDAGDIPGNGPNWLVEGGATFYGSVIGFMGTDDEWKTRLSFIRDPLYGDDLQNGEPIGTLRDWVLSSTKEQFISLMTRIERGGGPGEAGQQYLFGNLASEALVASFGHSKMIEFYESFRASPDWRANFESVYGLSVEEFYGKLHPYVMDVIEQVASQE
;
A
#
# COMPACT_ATOMS: atom_id res chain seq x y z
N MET A 1 9.66 24.45 -62.65
CA MET A 1 8.50 23.55 -62.91
C MET A 1 9.02 22.43 -63.79
N ARG A 2 8.99 21.12 -63.51
CA ARG A 2 8.39 20.22 -62.49
C ARG A 2 9.31 18.97 -62.50
N LYS A 3 9.95 18.61 -61.38
CA LYS A 3 9.64 17.52 -60.43
C LYS A 3 9.99 16.09 -60.91
N VAL A 4 10.38 15.25 -59.95
CA VAL A 4 10.83 13.83 -59.98
C VAL A 4 12.33 13.71 -60.38
N ILE A 5 13.30 13.21 -59.60
CA ILE A 5 13.40 12.09 -58.65
C ILE A 5 14.50 12.43 -57.61
N ALA A 6 14.20 12.39 -56.30
CA ALA A 6 15.18 12.22 -55.23
C ALA A 6 14.43 11.81 -53.96
N LEU A 7 14.23 10.51 -53.77
CA LEU A 7 13.54 9.94 -52.60
C LEU A 7 14.08 8.54 -52.32
N VAL A 8 15.36 8.45 -51.94
CA VAL A 8 15.92 7.35 -51.13
C VAL A 8 17.09 7.96 -50.36
N SER A 9 17.26 7.56 -49.10
CA SER A 9 18.34 7.96 -48.17
C SER A 9 18.00 9.10 -47.20
N SER A 10 16.87 9.01 -46.49
CA SER A 10 16.62 9.76 -45.26
C SER A 10 15.64 9.01 -44.35
N LEU A 11 15.94 7.75 -44.04
CA LEU A 11 15.23 6.95 -43.03
C LEU A 11 16.27 6.04 -42.38
N LEU A 12 17.03 6.57 -41.42
CA LEU A 12 17.80 5.85 -40.40
C LEU A 12 18.61 6.89 -39.59
N LEU A 13 17.91 7.66 -38.76
CA LEU A 13 18.46 8.37 -37.60
C LEU A 13 17.28 8.98 -36.81
N VAL A 14 16.33 8.12 -36.42
CA VAL A 14 15.51 8.43 -35.24
C VAL A 14 16.38 8.06 -34.06
N VAL A 15 17.21 9.02 -33.65
CA VAL A 15 17.87 9.00 -32.36
C VAL A 15 16.75 8.86 -31.34
N THR A 16 16.77 7.74 -30.64
CA THR A 16 16.05 7.50 -29.39
C THR A 16 16.42 8.61 -28.42
N PHE A 17 15.66 9.70 -28.43
CA PHE A 17 15.54 10.57 -27.28
C PHE A 17 14.76 9.77 -26.24
N ALA A 18 15.49 8.89 -25.53
CA ALA A 18 15.12 8.55 -24.17
C ALA A 18 14.94 9.90 -23.48
N THR A 19 13.68 10.26 -23.20
CA THR A 19 13.38 11.33 -22.27
C THR A 19 14.24 11.08 -21.04
N PRO A 20 15.09 12.05 -20.62
CA PRO A 20 15.82 11.89 -19.40
C PRO A 20 14.77 11.60 -18.33
N ALA A 21 14.92 10.49 -17.62
CA ALA A 21 14.22 10.29 -16.37
C ALA A 21 14.38 11.62 -15.62
N GLN A 22 13.29 12.37 -15.47
CA GLN A 22 13.29 13.54 -14.62
C GLN A 22 13.83 13.02 -13.30
N SER A 23 15.04 13.45 -12.95
CA SER A 23 15.69 13.14 -11.69
C SER A 23 14.69 13.53 -10.61
N ALA A 24 13.92 12.56 -10.12
CA ALA A 24 13.16 12.69 -8.91
C ALA A 24 14.19 13.13 -7.87
N GLY A 25 14.15 14.41 -7.48
CA GLY A 25 15.13 14.97 -6.57
C GLY A 25 15.23 14.04 -5.36
N ALA A 26 16.45 13.71 -4.93
CA ALA A 26 16.68 12.68 -3.92
C ALA A 26 15.65 12.77 -2.79
N LYS A 27 14.78 11.76 -2.68
CA LYS A 27 13.88 11.62 -1.53
C LYS A 27 14.79 11.46 -0.30
N TYR A 28 14.54 12.22 0.75
CA TYR A 28 15.31 12.15 1.99
C TYR A 28 14.47 11.54 3.10
N SER A 29 15.03 10.61 3.88
CA SER A 29 14.51 10.27 5.20
C SER A 29 14.90 11.36 6.20
N VAL A 30 14.08 11.59 7.22
CA VAL A 30 14.30 12.67 8.19
C VAL A 30 14.37 12.11 9.60
N TYR A 31 15.54 12.24 10.24
CA TYR A 31 15.73 11.95 11.65
C TYR A 31 15.78 13.25 12.46
N GLN A 32 15.03 13.32 13.58
CA GLN A 32 14.98 14.50 14.43
C GLN A 32 15.30 14.18 15.89
N LYS A 33 16.12 15.03 16.51
CA LYS A 33 16.48 14.90 17.93
C LYS A 33 16.78 16.27 18.54
N THR A 34 16.29 16.53 19.73
CA THR A 34 16.69 17.73 20.49
C THR A 34 17.89 17.43 21.39
N LEU A 35 18.86 18.34 21.41
CA LEU A 35 19.94 18.30 22.40
C LEU A 35 19.43 18.59 23.81
N ALA A 36 20.20 18.14 24.80
CA ALA A 36 20.03 18.54 26.19
C ALA A 36 20.05 20.07 26.34
N THR A 37 19.30 20.58 27.31
CA THR A 37 19.15 22.01 27.55
C THR A 37 20.50 22.68 27.80
N PHE A 38 20.71 23.85 27.18
CA PHE A 38 21.89 24.67 27.44
C PHE A 38 21.70 25.45 28.75
N SER A 39 22.79 25.66 29.49
CA SER A 39 22.79 26.65 30.58
C SER A 39 22.58 28.06 30.01
N SER A 40 21.97 28.94 30.82
CA SER A 40 21.34 30.21 30.42
C SER A 40 22.04 30.98 29.30
N SER A 41 23.29 31.41 29.49
CA SER A 41 24.07 32.21 28.53
C SER A 41 25.08 31.39 27.70
N ALA A 42 25.22 30.09 27.96
CA ALA A 42 26.20 29.26 27.26
C ALA A 42 25.86 29.14 25.77
N THR A 43 26.87 29.25 24.91
CA THR A 43 26.74 29.11 23.45
C THR A 43 27.61 27.99 22.88
N THR A 44 28.52 27.45 23.69
CA THR A 44 29.35 26.29 23.38
C THR A 44 28.65 25.00 23.80
N LEU A 45 29.00 23.90 23.14
CA LEU A 45 28.48 22.57 23.48
C LEU A 45 29.18 22.02 24.73
N THR A 46 28.40 21.49 25.67
CA THR A 46 28.92 20.67 26.77
C THR A 46 29.39 19.30 26.28
N THR A 47 30.13 18.56 27.10
CA THR A 47 30.54 17.17 26.80
C THR A 47 29.34 16.27 26.49
N GLN A 48 28.23 16.43 27.24
CA GLN A 48 26.99 15.69 27.00
C GLN A 48 26.38 16.03 25.63
N GLN A 49 26.31 17.31 25.28
CA GLN A 49 25.75 17.75 24.00
C GLN A 49 26.63 17.32 22.82
N LYS A 50 27.96 17.37 22.96
CA LYS A 50 28.89 16.81 21.98
C LYS A 50 28.64 15.32 21.79
N SER A 51 28.52 14.56 22.87
CA SER A 51 28.19 13.13 22.80
C SER A 51 26.87 12.89 22.06
N GLN A 52 25.83 13.67 22.34
CA GLN A 52 24.54 13.56 21.63
C GLN A 52 24.64 13.87 20.13
N VAL A 53 25.41 14.89 19.74
CA VAL A 53 25.68 15.20 18.32
C VAL A 53 26.44 14.04 17.69
N LYS A 54 27.48 13.52 18.35
CA LYS A 54 28.30 12.42 17.87
C LYS A 54 27.48 11.16 17.59
N VAL A 55 26.70 10.71 18.57
CA VAL A 55 25.78 9.57 18.42
C VAL A 55 24.80 9.80 17.27
N THR A 56 24.32 11.03 17.09
CA THR A 56 23.40 11.35 15.98
C THR A 56 24.06 11.24 14.61
N VAL A 57 25.32 11.68 14.47
CA VAL A 57 26.09 11.54 13.22
C VAL A 57 26.42 10.08 12.95
N GLU A 58 26.88 9.34 13.96
CA GLU A 58 27.25 7.92 13.82
C GLU A 58 26.05 7.03 13.50
N ALA A 59 24.88 7.33 14.05
CA ALA A 59 23.64 6.60 13.74
C ALA A 59 23.09 6.90 12.34
N ASN A 60 23.63 7.90 11.62
CA ASN A 60 23.16 8.29 10.29
C ASN A 60 24.34 8.41 9.30
N PRO A 61 25.04 7.30 9.00
CA PRO A 61 26.29 7.33 8.21
C PRO A 61 26.09 7.81 6.78
N THR A 62 24.89 7.63 6.21
CA THR A 62 24.53 8.05 4.85
C THR A 62 23.97 9.46 4.78
N ALA A 63 23.93 10.19 5.91
CA ALA A 63 23.37 11.53 5.92
C ALA A 63 24.13 12.47 4.97
N GLU A 64 23.38 13.24 4.19
CA GLU A 64 23.92 14.30 3.34
C GLU A 64 23.71 15.67 3.95
N LYS A 65 22.60 15.88 4.68
CA LYS A 65 22.26 17.18 5.26
C LYS A 65 22.08 17.07 6.76
N PHE A 66 22.64 18.02 7.49
CA PHE A 66 22.53 18.09 8.94
C PHE A 66 22.16 19.52 9.34
N ILE A 67 20.91 19.71 9.73
CA ILE A 67 20.32 21.02 10.00
C ILE A 67 20.17 21.21 11.51
N CYS A 68 20.75 22.29 12.04
CA CYS A 68 20.66 22.66 13.45
C CYS A 68 19.73 23.86 13.61
N THR A 69 18.65 23.71 14.36
CA THR A 69 17.68 24.79 14.60
C THR A 69 17.72 25.20 16.06
N GLY A 70 18.17 26.42 16.33
CA GLY A 70 18.09 27.03 17.66
C GLY A 70 16.67 27.52 17.93
N ILE A 71 16.07 27.06 19.02
CA ILE A 71 14.65 27.32 19.31
C ILE A 71 14.53 28.40 20.36
N ARG A 72 13.83 29.48 20.05
CA ARG A 72 13.42 30.49 21.05
C ARG A 72 11.93 30.38 21.35
N TYR A 73 11.52 30.78 22.53
CA TYR A 73 10.10 30.91 22.82
C TYR A 73 9.52 32.15 22.10
N TYR A 74 8.25 32.11 21.70
CA TYR A 74 7.67 33.12 20.80
C TYR A 74 7.65 34.54 21.40
N ASP A 75 7.47 34.65 22.72
CA ASP A 75 7.41 35.91 23.48
C ASP A 75 8.79 36.46 23.90
N GLN A 76 9.87 35.70 23.66
CA GLN A 76 11.21 36.11 24.06
C GLN A 76 11.74 37.22 23.14
N PRO A 77 12.54 38.17 23.68
CA PRO A 77 13.12 39.24 22.89
C PRO A 77 13.94 38.72 21.71
N MET A 78 13.93 39.48 20.61
CA MET A 78 14.67 39.15 19.39
C MET A 78 16.19 38.98 19.65
N SER A 79 16.73 39.61 20.70
CA SER A 79 18.13 39.45 21.13
C SER A 79 18.49 38.00 21.47
N VAL A 80 17.52 37.18 21.91
CA VAL A 80 17.70 35.74 22.18
C VAL A 80 18.01 34.95 20.90
N ASN A 81 17.61 35.44 19.71
CA ASN A 81 17.93 34.80 18.43
C ASN A 81 19.43 34.62 18.23
N ILE A 82 20.24 35.56 18.71
CA ILE A 82 21.70 35.51 18.59
C ILE A 82 22.22 34.31 19.37
N THR A 83 21.78 34.16 20.62
CA THR A 83 22.21 33.06 21.51
C THR A 83 21.80 31.71 20.94
N VAL A 84 20.53 31.52 20.57
CA VAL A 84 20.07 30.21 20.06
C VAL A 84 20.66 29.88 18.69
N ARG A 85 20.92 30.89 17.84
CA ARG A 85 21.61 30.68 16.55
C ARG A 85 23.07 30.30 16.76
N LYS A 86 23.78 30.91 17.73
CA LYS A 86 25.16 30.53 18.09
C LYS A 86 25.23 29.08 18.58
N ARG A 87 24.27 28.63 19.39
CA ARG A 87 24.17 27.22 19.83
C ARG A 87 23.96 26.26 18.67
N ALA A 88 23.04 26.60 17.77
CA ALA A 88 22.79 25.81 16.57
C ALA A 88 24.02 25.74 15.66
N LYS A 89 24.73 26.87 15.50
CA LYS A 89 26.00 26.93 14.78
C LYS A 89 27.03 25.99 15.40
N ALA A 90 27.24 26.04 16.72
CA ALA A 90 28.19 25.17 17.41
C ALA A 90 27.88 23.67 17.23
N ALA A 91 26.60 23.28 17.27
CA ALA A 91 26.17 21.90 16.98
C ALA A 91 26.53 21.46 15.55
N CYS A 92 26.26 22.31 14.57
CA CYS A 92 26.50 22.00 13.16
C CYS A 92 27.98 22.04 12.79
N GLU A 93 28.78 22.94 13.36
CA GLU A 93 30.24 22.94 13.18
C GLU A 93 30.85 21.66 13.75
N TYR A 94 30.40 21.22 14.94
CA TYR A 94 30.87 19.97 15.50
C TYR A 94 30.44 18.74 14.67
N ALA A 95 29.21 18.71 14.15
CA ALA A 95 28.77 17.66 13.23
C ALA A 95 29.63 17.61 11.95
N LYS A 96 29.96 18.77 11.37
CA LYS A 96 30.85 18.88 10.19
C LYS A 96 32.29 18.41 10.49
N GLN A 97 32.78 18.63 11.71
CA GLN A 97 34.08 18.11 12.14
C GLN A 97 34.08 16.58 12.23
N LEU A 98 32.99 15.98 12.70
CA LEU A 98 32.86 14.53 12.81
C LEU A 98 32.68 13.85 11.45
N ASN A 99 31.90 14.47 10.54
CA ASN A 99 31.74 14.00 9.17
C ASN A 99 31.85 15.19 8.20
N PRO A 100 33.03 15.41 7.59
CA PRO A 100 33.26 16.48 6.63
C PRO A 100 32.41 16.40 5.36
N ALA A 101 31.80 15.26 5.03
CA ALA A 101 30.93 15.13 3.86
C ALA A 101 29.54 15.78 4.09
N LEU A 102 29.12 15.99 5.34
CA LEU A 102 27.80 16.56 5.65
C LEU A 102 27.66 17.99 5.15
N SER A 103 26.61 18.29 4.39
CA SER A 103 26.16 19.67 4.20
C SER A 103 25.46 20.14 5.47
N THR A 104 26.09 21.04 6.22
CA THR A 104 25.52 21.57 7.47
C THR A 104 24.85 22.93 7.26
N TRP A 105 23.71 23.14 7.91
CA TRP A 105 23.00 24.41 7.89
C TRP A 105 22.44 24.73 9.28
N PHE A 106 22.56 25.97 9.74
CA PHE A 106 22.02 26.37 11.03
C PHE A 106 21.07 27.57 10.91
N GLN A 107 20.00 27.53 11.68
CA GLN A 107 18.95 28.55 11.69
C GLN A 107 18.41 28.75 13.12
N ASN A 108 17.52 29.72 13.28
CA ASN A 108 16.70 29.86 14.47
C ASN A 108 15.22 29.89 14.10
N LYS A 109 14.35 29.43 15.00
CA LYS A 109 12.89 29.50 14.84
C LYS A 109 12.19 29.77 16.19
N PRO A 110 11.07 30.52 16.20
CA PRO A 110 10.22 30.63 17.39
C PRO A 110 9.38 29.37 17.60
N THR A 111 9.00 29.09 18.85
CA THR A 111 8.05 28.04 19.24
C THR A 111 7.04 28.53 20.27
N LYS A 112 5.85 27.93 20.28
CA LYS A 112 4.85 28.05 21.36
C LYS A 112 4.98 26.95 22.43
N ALA A 113 5.82 25.93 22.19
CA ALA A 113 6.02 24.84 23.14
C ALA A 113 7.22 25.13 24.06
N ARG A 114 6.95 25.35 25.35
CA ARG A 114 7.99 25.68 26.36
C ARG A 114 9.08 24.61 26.49
N SER A 115 8.73 23.34 26.29
CA SER A 115 9.65 22.19 26.39
C SER A 115 10.80 22.21 25.36
N TYR A 116 10.64 22.96 24.26
CA TYR A 116 11.63 23.12 23.20
C TYR A 116 12.44 24.43 23.35
N ALA A 117 11.97 25.38 24.13
CA ALA A 117 12.61 26.70 24.26
C ALA A 117 14.04 26.58 24.79
N GLY A 118 14.98 27.26 24.13
CA GLY A 118 16.40 27.27 24.49
C GLY A 118 17.20 26.05 24.05
N LYS A 119 16.56 25.02 23.48
CA LYS A 119 17.21 23.82 22.93
C LYS A 119 17.62 24.01 21.47
N VAL A 120 18.43 23.06 21.00
CA VAL A 120 18.78 22.91 19.58
C VAL A 120 18.13 21.63 19.07
N LEU A 121 17.32 21.75 18.02
CA LEU A 121 16.79 20.61 17.26
C LEU A 121 17.76 20.26 16.13
N LEU A 122 18.22 19.02 16.12
CA LEU A 122 18.96 18.42 15.04
C LEU A 122 17.96 17.80 14.07
N THR A 123 18.13 18.07 12.78
CA THR A 123 17.36 17.43 11.70
C THR A 123 18.37 16.89 10.69
N VAL A 124 18.46 15.56 10.62
CA VAL A 124 19.37 14.86 9.72
C VAL A 124 18.55 14.39 8.52
N LYS A 125 19.09 14.58 7.32
CA LYS A 125 18.51 14.09 6.08
C LYS A 125 19.49 13.15 5.40
N SER A 126 19.06 11.91 5.19
CA SER A 126 19.81 10.89 4.47
C SER A 126 19.11 10.59 3.16
N PRO A 127 19.84 10.41 2.04
CA PRO A 127 19.25 9.93 0.81
C PRO A 127 18.53 8.63 1.09
N THR A 128 17.26 8.57 0.72
CA THR A 128 16.52 7.33 0.83
C THR A 128 16.97 6.44 -0.32
N ALA A 129 17.64 5.32 -0.01
CA ALA A 129 17.92 4.30 -1.01
C ALA A 129 16.62 3.92 -1.73
N PRO A 130 16.62 3.63 -3.04
CA PRO A 130 15.42 3.14 -3.73
C PRO A 130 14.79 1.99 -2.93
N ILE A 131 13.47 2.00 -2.83
CA ILE A 131 12.77 0.91 -2.17
C ILE A 131 12.91 -0.35 -3.03
N SER A 132 13.10 -1.48 -2.38
CA SER A 132 13.31 -2.80 -2.99
C SER A 132 12.88 -3.86 -1.98
N LEU A 133 12.75 -5.10 -2.43
CA LEU A 133 12.45 -6.23 -1.56
C LEU A 133 13.48 -6.44 -0.44
N ASP A 134 14.70 -5.91 -0.58
CA ASP A 134 15.79 -6.04 0.40
C ASP A 134 15.78 -4.98 1.51
N ASN A 135 14.93 -3.96 1.41
CA ASN A 135 14.88 -2.86 2.38
C ASN A 135 13.45 -2.39 2.68
N LEU A 136 12.48 -3.31 2.62
CA LEU A 136 11.10 -3.05 2.99
C LEU A 136 10.98 -2.81 4.50
N ASP A 137 10.41 -1.66 4.85
CA ASP A 137 9.86 -1.38 6.17
C ASP A 137 8.36 -1.12 6.05
N ALA A 138 7.60 -1.47 7.08
CA ALA A 138 6.15 -1.48 7.07
C ALA A 138 5.52 -0.11 6.78
N THR A 139 6.15 0.99 7.22
CA THR A 139 5.63 2.34 6.98
C THR A 139 5.92 2.82 5.56
N ARG A 140 7.15 2.62 5.08
CA ARG A 140 7.57 3.10 3.77
C ARG A 140 6.99 2.26 2.64
N ALA A 141 6.99 0.93 2.78
CA ALA A 141 6.44 0.03 1.77
C ALA A 141 4.97 0.34 1.51
N HIS A 142 4.16 0.45 2.56
CA HIS A 142 2.78 0.90 2.46
C HIS A 142 2.65 2.23 1.70
N ARG A 143 3.40 3.25 2.11
CA ARG A 143 3.34 4.59 1.50
C ARG A 143 3.66 4.55 0.01
N GLU A 144 4.76 3.89 -0.38
CA GLU A 144 5.21 3.85 -1.77
C GLU A 144 4.24 3.01 -2.63
N ALA A 145 3.77 1.87 -2.12
CA ALA A 145 2.80 1.03 -2.82
C ALA A 145 1.48 1.77 -3.08
N TRP A 146 0.91 2.37 -2.03
CA TRP A 146 -0.36 3.07 -2.12
C TRP A 146 -0.26 4.33 -2.98
N GLN A 147 0.87 5.05 -2.91
CA GLN A 147 1.12 6.17 -3.80
C GLN A 147 1.20 5.71 -5.26
N SER A 148 1.88 4.60 -5.55
CA SER A 148 1.98 4.09 -6.92
C SER A 148 0.61 3.76 -7.53
N VAL A 149 -0.30 3.17 -6.74
CA VAL A 149 -1.68 2.91 -7.19
C VAL A 149 -2.49 4.20 -7.31
N ARG A 150 -2.32 5.16 -6.40
CA ARG A 150 -3.00 6.47 -6.49
C ARG A 150 -2.56 7.27 -7.69
N ASP A 151 -1.29 7.20 -8.06
CA ASP A 151 -0.78 7.83 -9.28
C ASP A 151 -1.43 7.21 -10.51
N ALA A 152 -1.58 5.88 -10.57
CA ALA A 152 -2.32 5.20 -11.63
C ALA A 152 -3.79 5.64 -11.67
N TYR A 153 -4.49 5.63 -10.53
CA TYR A 153 -5.86 6.14 -10.42
C TYR A 153 -6.02 7.59 -10.86
N ASN A 154 -5.08 8.46 -10.49
CA ASN A 154 -5.14 9.88 -10.85
C ASN A 154 -4.94 10.09 -12.35
N ASN A 155 -4.10 9.26 -12.98
CA ASN A 155 -3.82 9.28 -14.41
C ASN A 155 -4.85 8.52 -15.25
N GLY A 156 -5.65 7.65 -14.64
CA GLY A 156 -6.71 6.90 -15.31
C GLY A 156 -7.80 7.81 -15.87
N ASP A 157 -8.42 7.38 -16.95
CA ASP A 157 -9.55 8.06 -17.55
C ASP A 157 -10.83 7.77 -16.77
N VAL A 158 -11.74 8.74 -16.74
CA VAL A 158 -13.07 8.50 -16.19
C VAL A 158 -13.78 7.50 -17.10
N LEU A 159 -14.08 6.34 -16.54
CA LEU A 159 -14.80 5.27 -17.23
C LEU A 159 -16.21 5.16 -16.68
N GLU A 160 -17.21 5.17 -17.55
CA GLU A 160 -18.59 4.81 -17.23
C GLU A 160 -18.87 3.41 -17.80
N PRO A 161 -18.53 2.33 -17.08
CA PRO A 161 -18.72 0.98 -17.58
C PRO A 161 -20.22 0.66 -17.76
N GLU A 162 -20.57 -0.01 -18.85
CA GLU A 162 -21.94 -0.48 -19.08
C GLU A 162 -22.23 -1.69 -18.16
N ILE A 163 -22.70 -1.41 -16.95
CA ILE A 163 -23.04 -2.40 -15.93
C ILE A 163 -24.55 -2.49 -15.76
N LYS A 164 -25.10 -3.71 -15.85
CA LYS A 164 -26.51 -3.98 -15.53
C LYS A 164 -26.68 -4.20 -14.02
N TYR A 165 -27.60 -3.47 -13.39
CA TYR A 165 -27.83 -3.57 -11.95
C TYR A 165 -29.15 -4.27 -11.64
N TYR A 166 -29.10 -5.23 -10.73
CA TYR A 166 -30.26 -5.89 -10.12
C TYR A 166 -30.25 -5.53 -8.63
N MET A 167 -31.36 -5.05 -8.11
CA MET A 167 -31.44 -4.53 -6.75
C MET A 167 -32.66 -5.12 -6.06
N SER A 168 -32.44 -5.68 -4.89
CA SER A 168 -33.52 -6.21 -4.08
C SER A 168 -34.37 -5.08 -3.47
N PRO A 169 -35.63 -5.35 -3.06
CA PRO A 169 -36.58 -4.30 -2.67
C PRO A 169 -36.13 -3.37 -1.54
N ARG A 170 -35.28 -3.83 -0.62
CA ARG A 170 -34.78 -3.03 0.50
C ARG A 170 -33.52 -2.23 0.23
N ILE A 171 -32.91 -2.37 -0.94
CA ILE A 171 -31.78 -1.54 -1.31
C ILE A 171 -32.25 -0.10 -1.55
N THR A 172 -31.67 0.85 -0.82
CA THR A 172 -32.00 2.27 -0.97
C THR A 172 -31.02 3.00 -1.89
N PRO A 173 -31.42 4.13 -2.50
CA PRO A 173 -30.52 4.97 -3.29
C PRO A 173 -29.27 5.42 -2.52
N GLU A 174 -29.40 5.69 -1.21
CA GLU A 174 -28.28 6.13 -0.37
C GLU A 174 -27.25 5.04 -0.16
N MET A 175 -27.69 3.78 0.01
CA MET A 175 -26.78 2.63 0.10
C MET A 175 -25.98 2.49 -1.21
N LEU A 176 -26.66 2.66 -2.35
CA LEU A 176 -26.04 2.55 -3.67
C LEU A 176 -25.11 3.71 -4.00
N ALA A 177 -25.43 4.94 -3.59
CA ALA A 177 -24.63 6.11 -3.93
C ALA A 177 -23.18 5.96 -3.44
N ILE A 178 -22.99 5.47 -2.21
CA ILE A 178 -21.67 5.29 -1.61
C ILE A 178 -20.93 4.12 -2.29
N GLU A 179 -21.62 3.01 -2.55
CA GLU A 179 -21.02 1.86 -3.27
C GLU A 179 -20.61 2.21 -4.69
N ARG A 180 -21.44 3.00 -5.40
CA ARG A 180 -21.16 3.46 -6.76
C ARG A 180 -19.95 4.41 -6.81
N GLU A 181 -19.79 5.28 -5.81
CA GLU A 181 -18.62 6.15 -5.76
C GLU A 181 -17.31 5.34 -5.72
N VAL A 182 -17.27 4.24 -4.97
CA VAL A 182 -16.09 3.37 -4.90
C VAL A 182 -15.94 2.52 -6.16
N LEU A 183 -17.04 2.04 -6.73
CA LEU A 183 -17.05 1.35 -8.02
C LEU A 183 -16.47 2.24 -9.13
N ASP A 184 -16.89 3.50 -9.21
CA ASP A 184 -16.42 4.47 -10.21
C ASP A 184 -14.93 4.77 -10.04
N ARG A 185 -14.47 4.92 -8.79
CA ARG A 185 -13.03 5.07 -8.50
C ARG A 185 -12.23 3.84 -8.96
N THR A 186 -12.78 2.66 -8.74
CA THR A 186 -12.12 1.40 -9.13
C THR A 186 -12.09 1.24 -10.65
N ALA A 187 -13.21 1.53 -11.33
CA ALA A 187 -13.28 1.53 -12.79
C ALA A 187 -12.28 2.52 -13.41
N LYS A 188 -12.13 3.70 -12.79
CA LYS A 188 -11.12 4.68 -13.18
C LYS A 188 -9.69 4.16 -13.00
N LEU A 189 -9.37 3.50 -11.88
CA LEU A 189 -8.04 2.92 -11.65
C LEU A 189 -7.64 1.98 -12.79
N TRP A 190 -8.54 1.09 -13.21
CA TRP A 190 -8.26 0.07 -14.22
C TRP A 190 -8.51 0.51 -15.66
N SER A 191 -8.89 1.76 -15.89
CA SER A 191 -9.38 2.24 -17.19
C SER A 191 -8.37 2.11 -18.34
N GLY A 192 -7.07 2.10 -18.07
CA GLY A 192 -6.01 1.92 -19.08
C GLY A 192 -5.88 0.48 -19.57
N GLU A 193 -6.21 -0.48 -18.71
CA GLU A 193 -5.95 -1.90 -18.88
C GLU A 193 -7.23 -2.70 -19.14
N PHE A 194 -8.36 -2.22 -18.61
CA PHE A 194 -9.59 -2.99 -18.52
C PHE A 194 -10.84 -2.11 -18.63
N THR A 195 -11.78 -2.58 -19.45
CA THR A 195 -13.16 -2.07 -19.48
C THR A 195 -14.08 -3.28 -19.50
N PRO A 196 -14.93 -3.46 -18.48
CA PRO A 196 -15.77 -4.63 -18.38
C PRO A 196 -16.79 -4.65 -19.52
N LYS A 197 -16.94 -5.82 -20.15
CA LYS A 197 -17.98 -6.10 -21.14
C LYS A 197 -18.94 -7.13 -20.57
N ASN A 198 -20.24 -6.96 -20.85
CA ASN A 198 -21.30 -7.83 -20.32
C ASN A 198 -21.26 -7.95 -18.79
N ALA A 199 -21.06 -6.82 -18.10
CA ALA A 199 -21.02 -6.80 -16.64
C ALA A 199 -22.39 -6.63 -16.01
N ARG A 200 -22.58 -7.29 -14.86
CA ARG A 200 -23.78 -7.14 -14.03
C ARG A 200 -23.45 -7.19 -12.55
N ILE A 201 -24.18 -6.42 -11.76
CA ILE A 201 -24.06 -6.39 -10.31
C ILE A 201 -25.44 -6.64 -9.71
N ILE A 202 -25.50 -7.56 -8.74
CA ILE A 202 -26.70 -7.92 -7.99
C ILE A 202 -26.50 -7.45 -6.55
N TYR A 203 -27.26 -6.45 -6.13
CA TYR A 203 -27.29 -5.98 -4.75
C TYR A 203 -28.48 -6.57 -4.01
N VAL A 204 -28.19 -7.17 -2.85
CA VAL A 204 -29.21 -7.74 -1.96
C VAL A 204 -29.07 -7.13 -0.55
N HIS A 205 -30.17 -6.80 0.12
CA HIS A 205 -30.10 -6.35 1.50
C HIS A 205 -29.91 -7.56 2.43
N ARG A 206 -28.98 -7.50 3.38
CA ARG A 206 -28.76 -8.61 4.32
C ARG A 206 -29.90 -8.80 5.33
N GLY A 207 -30.00 -10.02 5.88
CA GLY A 207 -30.70 -10.26 7.16
C GLY A 207 -32.22 -10.31 7.10
N ASP A 208 -32.82 -10.42 5.91
CA ASP A 208 -34.25 -10.68 5.75
C ASP A 208 -34.50 -11.90 4.85
N PRO A 209 -35.38 -12.86 5.24
CA PRO A 209 -35.71 -14.02 4.41
C PRO A 209 -36.34 -13.67 3.05
N SER A 210 -37.08 -12.55 2.95
CA SER A 210 -37.67 -12.11 1.69
C SER A 210 -36.61 -11.67 0.67
N GLU A 211 -35.51 -11.11 1.17
CA GLU A 211 -34.34 -10.71 0.38
C GLU A 211 -33.56 -11.94 -0.10
N LYS A 212 -33.46 -12.99 0.74
CA LYS A 212 -32.91 -14.30 0.33
C LYS A 212 -33.72 -14.90 -0.81
N ALA A 213 -35.05 -14.92 -0.69
CA ALA A 213 -35.94 -15.47 -1.70
C ALA A 213 -35.81 -14.70 -3.03
N TRP A 214 -35.77 -13.37 -2.97
CA TRP A 214 -35.52 -12.53 -4.14
C TRP A 214 -34.18 -12.83 -4.81
N LEU A 215 -33.11 -13.01 -4.02
CA LEU A 215 -31.79 -13.35 -4.54
C LEU A 215 -31.82 -14.70 -5.26
N SER A 216 -32.42 -15.73 -4.65
CA SER A 216 -32.53 -17.06 -5.24
C SER A 216 -33.33 -17.06 -6.55
N GLU A 217 -34.41 -16.28 -6.64
CA GLU A 217 -35.18 -16.12 -7.87
C GLU A 217 -34.35 -15.41 -8.95
N THR A 218 -33.73 -14.29 -8.59
CA THR A 218 -32.90 -13.48 -9.50
C THR A 218 -31.70 -14.27 -10.04
N THR A 219 -30.96 -14.99 -9.19
CA THR A 219 -29.82 -15.80 -9.65
C THR A 219 -30.26 -16.94 -10.57
N LYS A 220 -31.40 -17.57 -10.29
CA LYS A 220 -31.99 -18.60 -11.14
C LYS A 220 -32.36 -18.07 -12.53
N GLU A 221 -33.05 -16.92 -12.61
CA GLU A 221 -33.40 -16.27 -13.88
C GLU A 221 -32.16 -15.90 -14.71
N LEU A 222 -31.09 -15.51 -14.02
CA LEU A 222 -29.83 -15.09 -14.60
C LEU A 222 -28.86 -16.24 -14.90
N GLY A 223 -29.25 -17.48 -14.63
CA GLY A 223 -28.44 -18.69 -14.83
C GLY A 223 -27.18 -18.73 -13.95
N ILE A 224 -27.24 -18.17 -12.75
CA ILE A 224 -26.16 -18.14 -11.77
C ILE A 224 -26.41 -19.20 -10.70
N THR A 225 -25.39 -19.97 -10.38
CA THR A 225 -25.41 -20.90 -9.25
C THR A 225 -24.65 -20.29 -8.08
N ILE A 226 -25.30 -20.21 -6.92
CA ILE A 226 -24.70 -19.84 -5.63
C ILE A 226 -25.00 -20.93 -4.60
N SER A 227 -24.15 -21.10 -3.59
CA SER A 227 -24.43 -22.03 -2.50
C SER A 227 -25.67 -21.59 -1.71
N ASP A 228 -26.54 -22.54 -1.36
CA ASP A 228 -27.83 -22.29 -0.68
C ASP A 228 -27.68 -21.62 0.69
N ASP A 229 -26.50 -21.78 1.31
CA ASP A 229 -26.14 -21.25 2.62
C ASP A 229 -25.32 -19.95 2.54
N TRP A 230 -24.88 -19.51 1.35
CA TRP A 230 -24.02 -18.34 1.20
C TRP A 230 -24.64 -17.08 1.80
N TYR A 231 -25.93 -16.86 1.56
CA TYR A 231 -26.65 -15.70 2.08
C TYR A 231 -26.77 -15.72 3.61
N ASP A 232 -26.91 -16.91 4.22
CA ASP A 232 -27.09 -17.02 5.66
C ASP A 232 -25.75 -16.99 6.41
N ASN A 233 -24.72 -17.65 5.85
CA ASN A 233 -23.43 -17.86 6.50
C ASN A 233 -22.39 -16.77 6.17
N SER A 234 -22.44 -16.21 4.97
CA SER A 234 -21.44 -15.25 4.50
C SER A 234 -22.05 -13.86 4.29
N CYS A 235 -23.09 -13.77 3.46
CA CYS A 235 -23.67 -12.52 2.96
C CYS A 235 -22.62 -11.42 2.74
N GLY A 236 -21.55 -11.78 2.03
CA GLY A 236 -20.45 -10.89 1.68
C GLY A 236 -20.60 -10.37 0.26
N ALA A 237 -19.55 -10.54 -0.53
CA ALA A 237 -19.63 -10.41 -1.97
C ALA A 237 -19.00 -11.63 -2.68
N LEU A 238 -19.30 -11.76 -3.97
CA LEU A 238 -18.75 -12.78 -4.86
C LEU A 238 -18.57 -12.18 -6.26
N GLY A 239 -17.37 -12.23 -6.79
CA GLY A 239 -17.02 -11.95 -8.17
C GLY A 239 -16.91 -13.24 -8.99
N SER A 240 -17.42 -13.24 -10.22
CA SER A 240 -17.29 -14.38 -11.13
C SER A 240 -17.27 -13.95 -12.59
N ASN A 241 -16.72 -14.81 -13.43
CA ASN A 241 -16.86 -14.76 -14.89
C ASN A 241 -17.48 -16.10 -15.36
N SER A 242 -18.81 -16.12 -15.50
CA SER A 242 -19.54 -17.33 -15.89
C SER A 242 -20.56 -17.02 -16.97
N ASN A 243 -20.73 -17.96 -17.92
CA ASN A 243 -21.63 -17.82 -19.06
C ASN A 243 -21.39 -16.54 -19.90
N GLY A 244 -20.15 -16.03 -19.94
CA GLY A 244 -19.79 -14.82 -20.66
C GLY A 244 -20.20 -13.50 -19.97
N TYR A 245 -20.59 -13.57 -18.70
CA TYR A 245 -20.94 -12.41 -17.87
C TYR A 245 -19.97 -12.25 -16.70
N LEU A 246 -19.41 -11.04 -16.58
CA LEU A 246 -18.76 -10.58 -15.36
C LEU A 246 -19.86 -10.24 -14.35
N THR A 247 -19.92 -11.00 -13.25
CA THR A 247 -20.98 -10.88 -12.26
C THR A 247 -20.40 -10.57 -10.90
N ILE A 248 -20.96 -9.57 -10.21
CA ILE A 248 -20.77 -9.37 -8.76
C ILE A 248 -22.11 -9.57 -8.08
N ILE A 249 -22.12 -10.35 -7.00
CA ILE A 249 -23.24 -10.40 -6.05
C ILE A 249 -22.72 -9.79 -4.75
N GLN A 250 -23.40 -8.79 -4.19
CA GLN A 250 -22.95 -8.14 -2.97
C GLN A 250 -24.12 -7.84 -2.03
N CYS A 251 -23.97 -8.24 -0.77
CA CYS A 251 -24.89 -7.86 0.29
C CYS A 251 -24.61 -6.43 0.78
N LEU A 252 -25.66 -5.60 0.85
CA LEU A 252 -25.66 -4.29 1.50
C LEU A 252 -26.49 -4.32 2.79
N GLY A 253 -26.67 -3.15 3.43
CA GLY A 253 -27.37 -3.02 4.72
C GLY A 253 -26.45 -3.17 5.94
N PHE A 254 -25.13 -3.25 5.73
CA PHE A 254 -24.14 -3.13 6.80
C PHE A 254 -23.91 -1.66 7.18
N LYS A 255 -23.34 -1.43 8.37
CA LYS A 255 -22.77 -0.12 8.70
C LYS A 255 -21.65 0.21 7.71
N VAL A 256 -21.77 1.36 7.05
CA VAL A 256 -20.76 1.87 6.12
C VAL A 256 -19.47 2.15 6.88
N THR A 257 -18.38 1.52 6.43
CA THR A 257 -17.01 1.71 6.94
C THR A 257 -16.05 1.53 5.78
N ALA A 258 -14.85 2.10 5.85
CA ALA A 258 -13.80 1.89 4.85
C ALA A 258 -13.52 0.41 4.57
N LYS A 259 -13.46 -0.39 5.65
CA LYS A 259 -13.31 -1.85 5.58
C LYS A 259 -14.45 -2.56 4.86
N ARG A 260 -15.63 -1.95 4.69
CA ARG A 260 -16.72 -2.52 3.88
C ARG A 260 -16.67 -2.01 2.46
N LEU A 261 -16.30 -0.75 2.27
CA LEU A 261 -16.14 -0.15 0.94
C LEU A 261 -15.05 -0.80 0.11
N HIS A 262 -14.03 -1.42 0.71
CA HIS A 262 -13.03 -2.17 -0.06
C HIS A 262 -13.62 -3.34 -0.88
N VAL A 263 -14.78 -3.88 -0.47
CA VAL A 263 -15.33 -5.12 -1.03
C VAL A 263 -15.70 -4.95 -2.50
N ILE A 264 -16.44 -3.90 -2.87
CA ILE A 264 -16.80 -3.70 -4.28
C ILE A 264 -15.56 -3.51 -5.18
N ALA A 265 -14.53 -2.85 -4.64
CA ALA A 265 -13.27 -2.65 -5.34
C ALA A 265 -12.45 -3.96 -5.45
N HIS A 266 -12.50 -4.81 -4.42
CA HIS A 266 -11.93 -6.17 -4.41
C HIS A 266 -12.58 -7.02 -5.50
N GLU A 267 -13.91 -7.11 -5.53
CA GLU A 267 -14.60 -7.94 -6.53
C GLU A 267 -14.43 -7.43 -7.96
N TYR A 268 -14.37 -6.11 -8.16
CA TYR A 268 -14.04 -5.55 -9.47
C TYR A 268 -12.61 -5.90 -9.91
N THR A 269 -11.67 -5.99 -8.97
CA THR A 269 -10.30 -6.42 -9.28
C THR A 269 -10.28 -7.87 -9.77
N HIS A 270 -11.14 -8.75 -9.25
CA HIS A 270 -11.32 -10.09 -9.82
C HIS A 270 -11.80 -10.07 -11.27
N TRP A 271 -12.67 -9.14 -11.66
CA TRP A 271 -13.06 -9.00 -13.07
C TRP A 271 -11.87 -8.72 -13.99
N TYR A 272 -10.96 -7.83 -13.55
CA TYR A 272 -9.73 -7.61 -14.30
C TYR A 272 -8.84 -8.85 -14.29
N GLN A 273 -8.69 -9.53 -13.15
CA GLN A 273 -7.92 -10.77 -13.06
C GLN A 273 -8.46 -11.89 -13.98
N PHE A 274 -9.78 -11.98 -14.17
CA PHE A 274 -10.38 -12.87 -15.17
C PHE A 274 -10.00 -12.48 -16.61
N ASP A 275 -10.06 -11.18 -16.95
CA ASP A 275 -9.69 -10.66 -18.27
C ASP A 275 -8.17 -10.76 -18.56
N ALA A 276 -7.35 -10.69 -17.52
CA ALA A 276 -5.90 -10.75 -17.61
C ALA A 276 -5.34 -12.17 -17.83
N GLY A 277 -6.17 -13.13 -18.28
CA GLY A 277 -5.73 -14.51 -18.54
C GLY A 277 -6.21 -15.52 -17.49
N ASP A 278 -7.40 -15.29 -16.92
CA ASP A 278 -8.02 -16.17 -15.93
C ASP A 278 -7.09 -16.48 -14.75
N ILE A 279 -6.56 -15.43 -14.12
CA ILE A 279 -5.70 -15.57 -12.94
C ILE A 279 -6.39 -16.37 -11.82
N PRO A 280 -7.71 -16.26 -11.55
CA PRO A 280 -8.37 -17.11 -10.57
C PRO A 280 -8.30 -18.61 -10.88
N GLY A 281 -8.23 -18.99 -12.16
CA GLY A 281 -8.05 -20.38 -12.59
C GLY A 281 -6.58 -20.84 -12.67
N ASN A 282 -5.64 -19.92 -12.90
CA ASN A 282 -4.26 -20.24 -13.25
C ASN A 282 -3.20 -19.77 -12.24
N GLY A 283 -3.52 -18.82 -11.37
CA GLY A 283 -2.61 -18.19 -10.42
C GLY A 283 -2.71 -18.77 -9.01
N PRO A 284 -1.78 -18.36 -8.12
CA PRO A 284 -1.85 -18.76 -6.72
C PRO A 284 -2.92 -17.93 -5.98
N ASN A 285 -3.63 -18.54 -5.03
CA ASN A 285 -4.73 -17.87 -4.33
C ASN A 285 -4.30 -16.62 -3.55
N TRP A 286 -3.06 -16.57 -3.05
CA TRP A 286 -2.56 -15.35 -2.41
C TRP A 286 -2.53 -14.16 -3.40
N LEU A 287 -2.29 -14.40 -4.69
CA LEU A 287 -2.32 -13.35 -5.72
C LEU A 287 -3.75 -12.99 -6.08
N VAL A 288 -4.61 -14.00 -6.23
CA VAL A 288 -6.03 -13.82 -6.56
C VAL A 288 -6.71 -12.98 -5.47
N GLU A 289 -6.78 -13.51 -4.26
CA GLU A 289 -7.51 -12.89 -3.15
C GLU A 289 -6.72 -11.75 -2.51
N GLY A 290 -5.43 -11.95 -2.30
CA GLY A 290 -4.59 -10.92 -1.69
C GLY A 290 -4.34 -9.73 -2.60
N GLY A 291 -4.18 -9.95 -3.92
CA GLY A 291 -4.08 -8.87 -4.89
C GLY A 291 -5.36 -8.06 -4.99
N ALA A 292 -6.52 -8.73 -5.06
CA ALA A 292 -7.82 -8.07 -5.00
C ALA A 292 -8.02 -7.29 -3.69
N THR A 293 -7.59 -7.86 -2.56
CA THR A 293 -7.67 -7.19 -1.25
C THR A 293 -6.76 -5.97 -1.18
N PHE A 294 -5.55 -6.05 -1.75
CA PHE A 294 -4.62 -4.92 -1.80
C PHE A 294 -5.25 -3.75 -2.56
N TYR A 295 -5.65 -3.95 -3.82
CA TYR A 295 -6.27 -2.88 -4.62
C TYR A 295 -7.59 -2.39 -4.03
N GLY A 296 -8.41 -3.33 -3.52
CA GLY A 296 -9.65 -3.02 -2.84
C GLY A 296 -9.42 -2.11 -1.64
N SER A 297 -8.42 -2.40 -0.80
CA SER A 297 -8.11 -1.60 0.39
C SER A 297 -7.58 -0.21 0.03
N VAL A 298 -6.72 -0.11 -0.99
CA VAL A 298 -6.17 1.18 -1.44
C VAL A 298 -7.29 2.11 -1.87
N ILE A 299 -8.22 1.63 -2.71
CA ILE A 299 -9.33 2.44 -3.26
C ILE A 299 -10.45 2.65 -2.23
N GLY A 300 -10.85 1.59 -1.52
CA GLY A 300 -11.93 1.65 -0.54
C GLY A 300 -11.62 2.52 0.67
N PHE A 301 -10.33 2.73 1.00
CA PHE A 301 -9.94 3.55 2.15
C PHE A 301 -9.65 5.00 1.76
N MET A 302 -9.71 5.35 0.47
CA MET A 302 -9.49 6.71 0.00
C MET A 302 -10.46 7.69 0.63
N GLY A 303 -9.90 8.70 1.31
CA GLY A 303 -10.67 9.78 1.93
C GLY A 303 -11.13 9.48 3.36
N THR A 304 -10.63 8.40 3.98
CA THR A 304 -10.81 8.16 5.41
C THR A 304 -9.94 9.10 6.25
N ASP A 305 -10.38 9.42 7.47
CA ASP A 305 -9.68 10.36 8.36
C ASP A 305 -8.26 9.90 8.74
N ASP A 306 -8.06 8.58 8.86
CA ASP A 306 -6.76 7.96 9.15
C ASP A 306 -6.63 6.62 8.40
N GLU A 307 -6.12 6.70 7.17
CA GLU A 307 -5.89 5.55 6.30
C GLU A 307 -4.90 4.55 6.91
N TRP A 308 -3.87 5.03 7.61
CA TRP A 308 -2.86 4.20 8.26
C TRP A 308 -3.47 3.34 9.36
N LYS A 309 -4.21 3.96 10.28
CA LYS A 309 -4.92 3.24 11.34
C LYS A 309 -5.97 2.30 10.77
N THR A 310 -6.67 2.71 9.72
CA THR A 310 -7.65 1.86 9.02
C THR A 310 -6.98 0.63 8.43
N ARG A 311 -5.82 0.77 7.78
CA ARG A 311 -5.00 -0.34 7.26
C ARG A 311 -4.56 -1.29 8.36
N LEU A 312 -3.94 -0.80 9.44
CA LEU A 312 -3.51 -1.68 10.53
C LEU A 312 -4.69 -2.42 11.16
N SER A 313 -5.81 -1.71 11.36
CA SER A 313 -7.04 -2.32 11.86
C SER A 313 -7.60 -3.36 10.89
N PHE A 314 -7.45 -3.16 9.58
CA PHE A 314 -7.91 -4.12 8.55
C PHE A 314 -7.04 -5.38 8.52
N ILE A 315 -5.71 -5.25 8.65
CA ILE A 315 -4.77 -6.39 8.76
C ILE A 315 -5.01 -7.20 10.04
N ARG A 316 -5.39 -6.51 11.12
CA ARG A 316 -5.70 -7.13 12.41
C ARG A 316 -6.88 -8.11 12.35
N ASP A 317 -7.88 -7.82 11.52
CA ASP A 317 -9.12 -8.61 11.47
C ASP A 317 -8.89 -10.07 11.00
N PRO A 318 -8.23 -10.35 9.86
CA PRO A 318 -7.91 -11.73 9.48
C PRO A 318 -6.85 -12.37 10.38
N LEU A 319 -5.95 -11.58 10.99
CA LEU A 319 -4.92 -12.10 11.90
C LEU A 319 -5.53 -12.79 13.11
N TYR A 320 -6.53 -12.19 13.75
CA TYR A 320 -7.23 -12.78 14.91
C TYR A 320 -8.48 -13.57 14.50
N GLY A 321 -9.04 -13.27 13.33
CA GLY A 321 -10.11 -14.07 12.74
C GLY A 321 -9.68 -15.50 12.47
N ASP A 322 -8.42 -15.71 12.05
CA ASP A 322 -7.83 -17.03 11.85
C ASP A 322 -7.82 -17.86 13.15
N ASP A 323 -7.38 -17.26 14.25
CA ASP A 323 -7.37 -17.92 15.57
C ASP A 323 -8.79 -18.38 15.95
N LEU A 324 -9.79 -17.50 15.79
CA LEU A 324 -11.19 -17.83 16.09
C LEU A 324 -11.75 -18.94 15.20
N GLN A 325 -11.42 -18.93 13.91
CA GLN A 325 -11.88 -19.95 12.97
C GLN A 325 -11.26 -21.33 13.26
N ASN A 326 -10.02 -21.35 13.75
CA ASN A 326 -9.30 -22.58 14.08
C ASN A 326 -9.51 -23.01 15.54
N GLY A 327 -10.23 -22.24 16.35
CA GLY A 327 -10.46 -22.53 17.78
C GLY A 327 -9.22 -22.34 18.65
N GLU A 328 -8.26 -21.55 18.17
CA GLU A 328 -7.00 -21.25 18.83
C GLU A 328 -7.11 -20.03 19.75
N PRO A 329 -6.23 -19.89 20.75
CA PRO A 329 -6.13 -18.66 21.54
C PRO A 329 -5.87 -17.43 20.66
N ILE A 330 -6.55 -16.31 20.96
CA ILE A 330 -6.32 -15.03 20.27
C ILE A 330 -4.84 -14.63 20.42
N GLY A 331 -4.17 -14.36 19.31
CA GLY A 331 -2.74 -14.05 19.24
C GLY A 331 -1.88 -15.21 18.72
N THR A 332 -2.44 -16.39 18.49
CA THR A 332 -1.67 -17.57 18.07
C THR A 332 -1.00 -17.35 16.72
N LEU A 333 -1.73 -16.91 15.69
CA LEU A 333 -1.14 -16.62 14.39
C LEU A 333 -0.13 -15.47 14.47
N ARG A 334 -0.43 -14.41 15.23
CA ARG A 334 0.48 -13.27 15.46
C ARG A 334 1.81 -13.75 16.03
N ASP A 335 1.76 -14.49 17.13
CA ASP A 335 2.95 -14.94 17.86
C ASP A 335 3.74 -15.96 17.03
N TRP A 336 3.05 -16.80 16.25
CA TRP A 336 3.69 -17.68 15.29
C TRP A 336 4.46 -16.88 14.22
N VAL A 337 3.85 -15.85 13.59
CA VAL A 337 4.55 -15.04 12.57
C VAL A 337 5.78 -14.37 13.16
N LEU A 338 5.66 -13.76 14.35
CA LEU A 338 6.76 -13.04 15.00
C LEU A 338 7.90 -13.96 15.48
N SER A 339 7.63 -15.25 15.66
CA SER A 339 8.64 -16.25 16.06
C SER A 339 9.07 -17.18 14.93
N SER A 340 8.45 -17.07 13.74
CA SER A 340 8.72 -17.96 12.63
C SER A 340 10.11 -17.78 12.04
N THR A 341 10.70 -18.87 11.54
CA THR A 341 11.90 -18.81 10.71
C THR A 341 11.51 -18.48 9.26
N LYS A 342 12.49 -18.01 8.49
CA LYS A 342 12.32 -17.78 7.05
C LYS A 342 11.76 -19.01 6.33
N GLU A 343 12.25 -20.21 6.66
CA GLU A 343 11.82 -21.47 6.04
C GLU A 343 10.38 -21.84 6.42
N GLN A 344 9.97 -21.57 7.67
CA GLN A 344 8.59 -21.75 8.11
C GLN A 344 7.65 -20.79 7.39
N PHE A 345 8.05 -19.52 7.23
CA PHE A 345 7.28 -18.52 6.48
C PHE A 345 7.16 -18.86 4.99
N ILE A 346 8.26 -19.31 4.35
CA ILE A 346 8.21 -19.80 2.96
C ILE A 346 7.23 -20.97 2.86
N SER A 347 7.25 -21.90 3.81
CA SER A 347 6.32 -23.04 3.83
C SER A 347 4.85 -22.61 3.97
N LEU A 348 4.58 -21.59 4.78
CA LEU A 348 3.26 -20.96 4.89
C LEU A 348 2.82 -20.36 3.54
N MET A 349 3.66 -19.53 2.92
CA MET A 349 3.34 -18.89 1.64
C MET A 349 3.09 -19.92 0.54
N THR A 350 3.90 -20.98 0.47
CA THR A 350 3.72 -22.08 -0.48
C THR A 350 2.41 -22.84 -0.24
N ARG A 351 2.01 -23.06 1.03
CA ARG A 351 0.75 -23.73 1.36
C ARG A 351 -0.46 -22.94 0.85
N ILE A 352 -0.45 -21.62 1.03
CA ILE A 352 -1.59 -20.78 0.64
C ILE A 352 -1.70 -20.52 -0.87
N GLU A 353 -0.78 -21.04 -1.69
CA GLU A 353 -0.86 -20.96 -3.16
C GLU A 353 -2.09 -21.67 -3.73
N ARG A 354 -2.50 -22.81 -3.15
CA ARG A 354 -3.57 -23.66 -3.71
C ARG A 354 -4.90 -23.57 -2.98
N GLY A 355 -4.91 -23.04 -1.75
CA GLY A 355 -6.08 -22.95 -0.87
C GLY A 355 -6.74 -24.29 -0.54
N GLY A 356 -7.84 -24.21 0.22
CA GLY A 356 -8.71 -25.36 0.52
C GLY A 356 -8.59 -25.95 1.93
N GLY A 357 -7.67 -25.45 2.77
CA GLY A 357 -7.59 -25.79 4.20
C GLY A 357 -8.39 -24.83 5.11
N PRO A 358 -8.76 -25.25 6.34
CA PRO A 358 -9.34 -24.36 7.35
C PRO A 358 -8.43 -23.15 7.62
N GLY A 359 -9.02 -21.94 7.74
CA GLY A 359 -8.29 -20.67 7.96
C GLY A 359 -7.55 -20.12 6.74
N GLU A 360 -7.40 -20.88 5.65
CA GLU A 360 -6.54 -20.48 4.52
C GLU A 360 -7.05 -19.26 3.76
N ALA A 361 -8.36 -19.05 3.69
CA ALA A 361 -8.93 -17.85 3.06
C ALA A 361 -8.48 -16.57 3.79
N GLY A 362 -8.58 -16.56 5.12
CA GLY A 362 -8.12 -15.42 5.94
C GLY A 362 -6.62 -15.14 5.75
N GLN A 363 -5.82 -16.19 5.67
CA GLN A 363 -4.39 -16.12 5.45
C GLN A 363 -4.04 -15.65 4.03
N GLN A 364 -4.80 -16.02 3.00
CA GLN A 364 -4.64 -15.52 1.62
C GLN A 364 -4.91 -14.03 1.53
N TYR A 365 -6.00 -13.55 2.13
CA TYR A 365 -6.28 -12.12 2.21
C TYR A 365 -5.18 -11.37 2.96
N LEU A 366 -4.73 -11.90 4.11
CA LEU A 366 -3.70 -11.26 4.94
C LEU A 366 -2.34 -11.22 4.24
N PHE A 367 -1.75 -12.38 3.99
CA PHE A 367 -0.38 -12.47 3.49
C PHE A 367 -0.28 -12.14 2.01
N GLY A 368 -1.32 -12.43 1.22
CA GLY A 368 -1.37 -12.05 -0.18
C GLY A 368 -1.53 -10.53 -0.39
N ASN A 369 -2.26 -9.83 0.49
CA ASN A 369 -2.31 -8.37 0.50
C ASN A 369 -0.93 -7.77 0.79
N LEU A 370 -0.22 -8.29 1.80
CA LEU A 370 1.13 -7.85 2.13
C LEU A 370 2.15 -8.20 1.03
N ALA A 371 2.01 -9.36 0.38
CA ALA A 371 2.82 -9.75 -0.77
C ALA A 371 2.62 -8.78 -1.94
N SER A 372 1.37 -8.43 -2.24
CA SER A 372 1.02 -7.47 -3.29
C SER A 372 1.52 -6.06 -2.96
N GLU A 373 1.38 -5.62 -1.71
CA GLU A 373 1.91 -4.34 -1.24
C GLU A 373 3.45 -4.29 -1.39
N ALA A 374 4.17 -5.36 -1.02
CA ALA A 374 5.62 -5.45 -1.16
C ALA A 374 6.10 -5.38 -2.62
N LEU A 375 5.40 -6.06 -3.54
CA LEU A 375 5.70 -6.04 -4.96
C LEU A 375 5.45 -4.64 -5.56
N VAL A 376 4.29 -4.04 -5.27
CA VAL A 376 3.95 -2.71 -5.79
C VAL A 376 4.83 -1.64 -5.15
N ALA A 377 5.23 -1.77 -3.88
CA ALA A 377 6.20 -0.87 -3.25
C ALA A 377 7.55 -0.91 -3.98
N SER A 378 8.03 -2.11 -4.29
CA SER A 378 9.39 -2.31 -4.84
C SER A 378 9.49 -2.02 -6.32
N PHE A 379 8.44 -2.35 -7.09
CA PHE A 379 8.48 -2.34 -8.55
C PHE A 379 7.43 -1.42 -9.20
N GLY A 380 6.47 -0.93 -8.42
CA GLY A 380 5.37 -0.09 -8.89
C GLY A 380 4.16 -0.87 -9.43
N HIS A 381 3.04 -0.16 -9.53
CA HIS A 381 1.77 -0.68 -10.04
C HIS A 381 1.90 -1.27 -11.46
N SER A 382 2.60 -0.58 -12.36
CA SER A 382 2.78 -1.05 -13.75
C SER A 382 3.47 -2.41 -13.85
N LYS A 383 4.37 -2.73 -12.93
CA LYS A 383 5.01 -4.06 -12.91
C LYS A 383 4.06 -5.16 -12.42
N MET A 384 3.14 -4.83 -11.51
CA MET A 384 2.04 -5.74 -11.14
C MET A 384 1.08 -5.97 -12.32
N ILE A 385 0.77 -4.93 -13.11
CA ILE A 385 0.01 -5.07 -14.35
C ILE A 385 0.71 -6.03 -15.31
N GLU A 386 2.00 -5.84 -15.56
CA GLU A 386 2.80 -6.73 -16.41
C GLU A 386 2.74 -8.18 -15.92
N PHE A 387 2.79 -8.39 -14.60
CA PHE A 387 2.61 -9.73 -14.03
C PHE A 387 1.21 -10.28 -14.26
N TYR A 388 0.15 -9.50 -14.07
CA TYR A 388 -1.22 -9.96 -14.35
C TYR A 388 -1.39 -10.31 -15.84
N GLU A 389 -0.96 -9.45 -16.75
CA GLU A 389 -1.13 -9.68 -18.19
C GLU A 389 -0.29 -10.84 -18.73
N SER A 390 0.79 -11.23 -18.03
CA SER A 390 1.61 -12.38 -18.41
C SER A 390 0.81 -13.70 -18.44
N PHE A 391 -0.28 -13.80 -17.67
CA PHE A 391 -1.17 -14.97 -17.66
C PHE A 391 -1.90 -15.17 -19.00
N ARG A 392 -2.08 -14.11 -19.80
CA ARG A 392 -2.61 -14.23 -21.17
C ARG A 392 -1.67 -15.02 -22.08
N ALA A 393 -0.37 -15.02 -21.78
CA ALA A 393 0.63 -15.74 -22.58
C ALA A 393 0.88 -17.17 -22.08
N SER A 394 0.82 -17.39 -20.75
CA SER A 394 1.09 -18.70 -20.16
C SER A 394 0.38 -18.86 -18.80
N PRO A 395 -0.22 -20.02 -18.50
CA PRO A 395 -0.76 -20.32 -17.17
C PRO A 395 0.34 -20.71 -16.16
N ASP A 396 1.60 -20.87 -16.59
CA ASP A 396 2.74 -21.12 -15.68
C ASP A 396 3.10 -19.84 -14.92
N TRP A 397 2.35 -19.56 -13.87
CA TRP A 397 2.48 -18.33 -13.09
C TRP A 397 3.84 -18.18 -12.42
N ARG A 398 4.54 -19.28 -12.11
CA ARG A 398 5.86 -19.24 -11.46
C ARG A 398 6.92 -18.79 -12.45
N ALA A 399 6.89 -19.33 -13.67
CA ALA A 399 7.75 -18.88 -14.75
C ALA A 399 7.45 -17.42 -15.13
N ASN A 400 6.18 -17.03 -15.17
CA ASN A 400 5.76 -15.65 -15.39
C ASN A 400 6.31 -14.71 -14.31
N PHE A 401 6.16 -15.08 -13.03
CA PHE A 401 6.67 -14.30 -11.91
C PHE A 401 8.17 -14.08 -12.01
N GLU A 402 8.93 -15.14 -12.26
CA GLU A 402 10.38 -15.07 -12.40
C GLU A 402 10.79 -14.21 -13.60
N SER A 403 10.08 -14.31 -14.72
CA SER A 403 10.33 -13.48 -15.90
C SER A 403 10.08 -11.99 -15.63
N VAL A 404 9.02 -11.65 -14.88
CA VAL A 404 8.61 -10.26 -14.66
C VAL A 404 9.45 -9.57 -13.59
N TYR A 405 9.75 -10.27 -12.49
CA TYR A 405 10.44 -9.70 -11.34
C TYR A 405 11.93 -10.06 -11.25
N GLY A 406 12.40 -11.05 -12.03
CA GLY A 406 13.80 -11.44 -12.09
C GLY A 406 14.30 -12.19 -10.85
N LEU A 407 13.40 -12.84 -10.10
CA LEU A 407 13.71 -13.69 -8.95
C LEU A 407 12.67 -14.81 -8.83
N SER A 408 13.06 -15.92 -8.20
CA SER A 408 12.11 -17.02 -7.97
C SER A 408 11.05 -16.63 -6.94
N VAL A 409 9.92 -17.33 -6.98
CA VAL A 409 8.83 -17.14 -6.01
C VAL A 409 9.28 -17.45 -4.58
N GLU A 410 10.08 -18.51 -4.38
CA GLU A 410 10.66 -18.85 -3.08
C GLU A 410 11.62 -17.78 -2.58
N GLU A 411 12.44 -17.19 -3.46
CA GLU A 411 13.31 -16.07 -3.12
C GLU A 411 12.48 -14.86 -2.69
N PHE A 412 11.39 -14.57 -3.41
CA PHE A 412 10.44 -13.53 -3.03
C PHE A 412 9.82 -13.78 -1.66
N TYR A 413 9.28 -14.97 -1.39
CA TYR A 413 8.73 -15.31 -0.06
C TYR A 413 9.77 -15.15 1.05
N GLY A 414 11.02 -15.52 0.77
CA GLY A 414 12.14 -15.31 1.66
C GLY A 414 12.42 -13.85 1.98
N LYS A 415 12.32 -12.96 0.98
CA LYS A 415 12.48 -11.50 1.16
C LYS A 415 11.24 -10.84 1.78
N LEU A 416 10.07 -11.43 1.60
CA LEU A 416 8.80 -10.95 2.15
C LEU A 416 8.74 -11.10 3.68
N HIS A 417 9.32 -12.18 4.22
CA HIS A 417 9.28 -12.54 5.64
C HIS A 417 9.57 -11.38 6.62
N PRO A 418 10.74 -10.69 6.57
CA PRO A 418 11.05 -9.62 7.54
C PRO A 418 10.07 -8.45 7.48
N TYR A 419 9.53 -8.14 6.30
CA TYR A 419 8.55 -7.09 6.14
C TYR A 419 7.19 -7.48 6.75
N VAL A 420 6.75 -8.72 6.59
CA VAL A 420 5.53 -9.20 7.26
C VAL A 420 5.69 -9.12 8.78
N MET A 421 6.84 -9.54 9.33
CA MET A 421 7.11 -9.44 10.76
C MET A 421 6.97 -7.99 11.26
N ASP A 422 7.60 -7.03 10.58
CA ASP A 422 7.52 -5.60 10.94
C ASP A 422 6.08 -5.07 10.89
N VAL A 423 5.29 -5.44 9.87
CA VAL A 423 3.88 -5.06 9.80
C VAL A 423 3.06 -5.65 10.96
N ILE A 424 3.26 -6.93 11.28
CA ILE A 424 2.54 -7.62 12.36
C ILE A 424 2.95 -7.07 13.73
N GLU A 425 4.22 -6.71 13.93
CA GLU A 425 4.69 -6.03 15.14
C GLU A 425 3.99 -4.67 15.31
N GLN A 426 3.83 -3.91 14.22
CA GLN A 426 3.10 -2.65 14.27
C GLN A 426 1.62 -2.82 14.58
N VAL A 427 0.97 -3.87 14.06
CA VAL A 427 -0.42 -4.21 14.44
C VAL A 427 -0.50 -4.51 15.94
N ALA A 428 0.43 -5.30 16.49
CA ALA A 428 0.48 -5.64 17.90
C ALA A 428 0.72 -4.41 18.81
N SER A 429 1.50 -3.42 18.33
CA SER A 429 1.78 -2.19 19.08
C SER A 429 0.59 -1.23 19.24
N GLN A 430 -0.52 -1.50 18.52
CA GLN A 430 -1.76 -0.71 18.60
C GLN A 430 -2.75 -1.28 19.65
N GLU A 431 -2.40 -2.39 20.30
CA GLU A 431 -3.14 -2.98 21.43
C GLU A 431 -2.78 -2.28 22.75
#